data_AF-A0A523NU94-F1
#
_entry.id   AF-A0A523NU94-F1
#
_cell.length_a   1.000
_cell.length_b   1.000
_cell.length_c   1.000
_cell.angle_alpha   90.00
_cell.angle_beta   90.00
_cell.angle_gamma   90.00
#
_symmetry.space_group_name_H-M   'P 1'
#
loop_
_entity.id
_entity.type
_entity.pdbx_description
1 polymer ?
#
loop_
_entity_poly.entity_id
_entity_poly.type
_entity_poly.pdbx_seq_one_letter_code
_entity_poly.pdbx_strand_id
1 'polypeptide(L)'
;TSQVTTGNETTGLAQFLGLNNLLTLNTNYVDYTASPQTSATTALGLAGNLTIDFPGATTVVPYAAGDTLTDIAANITAAMAAQNITASVLNENGKFRLTLTDSDGDNFFITDSSTLVSSLNLHTGKIGAAARVGLRADILANPNLLSTAQLSGAATLTVGEFVLAAGDSTGVTALAEAFTKGQSFAAAGALPVVTSRLAGYAASIVSLNSTQAANYEAQFEIQEGYKEAIKARSSAISDVNIDEEMSTLLVLQNAYQAAARVSQAVSQMMDVLVNIIT
;
A
#
# COMPACT_ATOMS: atom_id res chain seq x y z
N THR A 1 -12.32 -4.57 -13.71
CA THR A 1 -13.07 -3.34 -14.00
C THR A 1 -14.25 -3.72 -14.88
N SER A 2 -15.41 -3.98 -14.30
CA SER A 2 -16.61 -4.37 -15.08
C SER A 2 -17.13 -3.16 -15.84
N GLN A 3 -16.79 -3.05 -17.12
CA GLN A 3 -17.47 -2.20 -18.09
C GLN A 3 -18.46 -3.07 -18.88
N VAL A 4 -19.71 -2.62 -18.98
CA VAL A 4 -20.69 -3.18 -19.91
C VAL A 4 -20.95 -2.09 -20.94
N THR A 5 -20.61 -2.37 -22.19
CA THR A 5 -20.77 -1.40 -23.29
C THR A 5 -22.24 -1.38 -23.71
N THR A 6 -22.88 -0.21 -23.68
CA THR A 6 -24.18 0.01 -24.33
C THR A 6 -24.04 1.23 -25.25
N GLY A 7 -23.81 0.99 -26.54
CA GLY A 7 -23.51 2.07 -27.50
C GLY A 7 -22.08 2.63 -27.39
N ASN A 8 -21.91 3.92 -27.67
CA ASN A 8 -20.61 4.62 -27.68
C ASN A 8 -20.18 5.18 -26.30
N GLU A 9 -21.02 5.06 -25.27
CA GLU A 9 -20.77 5.63 -23.93
C GLU A 9 -20.33 4.51 -22.97
N THR A 10 -19.12 4.65 -22.45
CA THR A 10 -18.57 3.71 -21.47
C THR A 10 -19.09 4.11 -20.09
N THR A 11 -20.23 3.51 -19.69
CA THR A 11 -20.92 3.91 -18.47
C THR A 11 -20.77 2.85 -17.37
N GLY A 12 -20.63 3.27 -16.11
CA GLY A 12 -20.44 2.35 -14.98
C GLY A 12 -21.69 1.53 -14.65
N LEU A 13 -21.53 0.42 -13.91
CA LEU A 13 -22.62 -0.47 -13.48
C LEU A 13 -23.77 0.27 -12.77
N ALA A 14 -23.46 1.32 -11.99
CA ALA A 14 -24.45 2.16 -11.32
C ALA A 14 -25.32 2.94 -12.31
N GLN A 15 -24.78 3.37 -13.45
CA GLN A 15 -25.57 4.07 -14.46
C GLN A 15 -26.39 3.09 -15.31
N PHE A 16 -25.87 1.89 -15.57
CA PHE A 16 -26.64 0.82 -16.22
C PHE A 16 -27.87 0.39 -15.39
N LEU A 17 -27.73 0.37 -14.06
CA LEU A 17 -28.83 0.04 -13.14
C LEU A 17 -29.67 1.26 -12.72
N GLY A 18 -29.41 2.46 -13.25
CA GLY A 18 -30.12 3.69 -12.86
C GLY A 18 -29.85 4.14 -11.41
N LEU A 19 -28.85 3.57 -10.74
CA LEU A 19 -28.49 3.80 -9.35
C LEU A 19 -27.61 5.05 -9.14
N ASN A 20 -27.24 5.79 -10.19
CA ASN A 20 -26.51 7.06 -10.07
C ASN A 20 -27.23 8.11 -9.18
N ASN A 21 -28.55 7.98 -9.04
CA ASN A 21 -29.36 8.84 -8.17
C ASN A 21 -29.48 8.32 -6.73
N LEU A 22 -28.78 7.24 -6.37
CA LEU A 22 -28.77 6.71 -5.01
C LEU A 22 -27.33 6.54 -4.51
N LEU A 23 -26.47 5.93 -5.32
CA LEU A 23 -25.11 5.59 -4.95
C LEU A 23 -24.11 6.51 -5.65
N THR A 24 -23.22 7.13 -4.87
CA THR A 24 -22.09 7.92 -5.38
C THR A 24 -20.80 7.16 -5.17
N LEU A 25 -19.92 7.16 -6.17
CA LEU A 25 -18.54 6.69 -6.00
C LEU A 25 -17.69 7.87 -5.52
N ASN A 26 -17.37 7.85 -4.24
CA ASN A 26 -16.54 8.86 -3.62
C ASN A 26 -15.06 8.55 -3.92
N THR A 27 -14.50 9.16 -4.98
CA THR A 27 -13.07 9.16 -5.23
C THR A 27 -12.44 10.37 -4.56
N ASN A 28 -12.56 10.42 -3.23
CA ASN A 28 -11.98 11.52 -2.46
C ASN A 28 -10.51 11.22 -2.14
N TYR A 29 -9.68 12.24 -2.31
CA TYR A 29 -8.27 12.28 -1.94
C TYR A 29 -8.14 12.96 -0.57
N VAL A 30 -8.97 12.50 0.37
CA VAL A 30 -9.07 13.02 1.75
C VAL A 30 -8.24 12.22 2.73
N ASP A 31 -7.79 11.02 2.32
CA ASP A 31 -6.98 10.12 3.15
C ASP A 31 -5.73 9.69 2.39
N TYR A 32 -4.60 9.68 3.10
CA TYR A 32 -3.33 9.10 2.67
C TYR A 32 -2.80 8.15 3.74
N THR A 33 -2.16 7.08 3.30
CA THR A 33 -1.59 6.06 4.18
C THR A 33 -0.29 5.52 3.61
N ALA A 34 0.70 5.31 4.47
CA ALA A 34 2.00 4.72 4.14
C ALA A 34 1.95 3.19 4.24
N SER A 35 2.99 2.48 3.80
CA SER A 35 3.27 1.09 4.20
C SER A 35 3.66 1.00 5.68
N PRO A 36 3.40 -0.12 6.38
CA PRO A 36 3.73 -0.26 7.79
C PRO A 36 5.26 -0.36 7.97
N GLN A 37 5.77 0.34 8.97
CA GLN A 37 7.17 0.48 9.34
C GLN A 37 7.45 -0.27 10.65
N THR A 38 8.69 -0.66 10.86
CA THR A 38 9.11 -1.45 12.04
C THR A 38 9.22 -0.62 13.31
N SER A 39 9.30 0.70 13.21
CA SER A 39 9.46 1.62 14.34
C SER A 39 8.83 2.97 14.03
N ALA A 40 8.20 3.60 15.02
CA ALA A 40 7.67 4.97 14.92
C ALA A 40 8.69 6.05 15.34
N THR A 41 9.74 5.65 16.06
CA THR A 41 10.68 6.55 16.77
C THR A 41 12.13 6.40 16.30
N THR A 42 12.40 5.52 15.34
CA THR A 42 13.69 5.45 14.67
C THR A 42 13.72 6.50 13.56
N ALA A 43 14.80 7.28 13.49
CA ALA A 43 14.98 8.27 12.45
C ALA A 43 14.96 7.61 11.07
N LEU A 44 14.24 8.22 10.12
CA LEU A 44 14.09 7.65 8.78
C LEU A 44 15.34 7.80 7.92
N GLY A 45 16.26 8.71 8.28
CA GLY A 45 17.48 8.97 7.50
C GLY A 45 17.22 9.68 6.18
N LEU A 46 16.02 10.25 6.00
CA LEU A 46 15.58 10.93 4.78
C LEU A 46 15.54 12.44 5.01
N ALA A 47 15.92 13.22 4.00
CA ALA A 47 15.78 14.68 4.04
C ALA A 47 15.16 15.20 2.74
N GLY A 48 14.34 16.24 2.85
CA GLY A 48 13.63 16.83 1.73
C GLY A 48 12.42 17.64 2.17
N ASN A 49 11.55 17.93 1.21
CA ASN A 49 10.40 18.79 1.39
C ASN A 49 9.15 18.08 0.90
N LEU A 50 8.20 17.85 1.80
CA LEU A 50 6.87 17.36 1.46
C LEU A 50 5.98 18.55 1.13
N THR A 51 5.42 18.59 -0.07
CA THR A 51 4.47 19.63 -0.50
C THR A 51 3.05 19.07 -0.45
N ILE A 52 2.17 19.75 0.28
CA ILE A 52 0.75 19.41 0.38
C ILE A 52 -0.03 20.49 -0.36
N ASP A 53 -0.68 20.08 -1.45
CA ASP A 53 -1.51 20.93 -2.30
C ASP A 53 -2.98 20.73 -1.91
N PHE A 54 -3.68 21.81 -1.59
CA PHE A 54 -5.10 21.80 -1.22
C PHE A 54 -5.83 22.92 -1.97
N PRO A 55 -7.17 23.00 -1.94
CA PRO A 55 -7.90 23.95 -2.79
C PRO A 55 -7.45 25.40 -2.56
N GLY A 56 -6.80 25.98 -3.57
CA GLY A 56 -6.39 27.39 -3.58
C GLY A 56 -5.04 27.72 -2.95
N ALA A 57 -4.31 26.76 -2.37
CA ALA A 57 -2.98 26.99 -1.81
C ALA A 57 -2.15 25.72 -1.65
N THR A 58 -0.87 25.90 -1.32
CA THR A 58 0.11 24.82 -1.15
C THR A 58 0.93 25.09 0.10
N THR A 59 1.27 24.07 0.88
CA THR A 59 2.16 24.20 2.04
C THR A 59 3.30 23.21 1.95
N VAL A 60 4.51 23.70 2.25
CA VAL A 60 5.73 22.90 2.26
C VAL A 60 6.08 22.54 3.70
N VAL A 61 6.17 21.26 3.97
CA VAL A 61 6.59 20.68 5.25
C VAL A 61 7.98 20.06 5.07
N PRO A 62 9.05 20.70 5.57
CA PRO A 62 10.38 20.12 5.51
C PRO A 62 10.49 18.91 6.44
N TYR A 63 11.31 17.95 6.06
CA TYR A 63 11.71 16.83 6.91
C TYR A 63 13.22 16.60 6.80
N ALA A 64 13.85 16.25 7.92
CA ALA A 64 15.29 16.09 8.06
C ALA A 64 15.67 14.64 8.37
N ALA A 65 16.94 14.29 8.14
CA ALA A 65 17.44 12.92 8.31
C ALA A 65 17.26 12.37 9.74
N GLY A 66 17.16 13.25 10.74
CA GLY A 66 16.90 12.88 12.13
C GLY A 66 15.42 12.66 12.47
N ASP A 67 14.50 13.02 11.58
CA ASP A 67 13.07 12.96 11.86
C ASP A 67 12.56 11.52 11.86
N THR A 68 11.75 11.22 12.84
CA THR A 68 11.02 9.95 12.97
C THR A 68 9.65 10.04 12.29
N LEU A 69 8.94 8.91 12.15
CA LEU A 69 7.54 8.94 11.69
C LEU A 69 6.66 9.80 12.59
N THR A 70 6.94 9.81 13.89
CA THR A 70 6.19 10.60 14.87
C THR A 70 6.46 12.09 14.67
N ASP A 71 7.71 12.48 14.42
CA ASP A 71 8.07 13.88 14.15
C ASP A 71 7.45 14.37 12.85
N ILE A 72 7.48 13.55 11.79
CA ILE A 72 6.85 13.88 10.51
C ILE A 72 5.34 14.06 10.68
N ALA A 73 4.66 13.16 11.41
CA ALA A 73 3.23 13.30 11.69
C ALA A 73 2.91 14.58 12.47
N ALA A 74 3.71 14.91 13.48
CA ALA A 74 3.54 16.13 14.26
C ALA A 74 3.78 17.38 13.41
N ASN A 75 4.84 17.40 12.59
CA ASN A 75 5.18 18.52 11.72
C ASN A 75 4.09 18.78 10.67
N ILE A 76 3.54 17.74 10.05
CA ILE A 76 2.44 17.86 9.09
C ILE A 76 1.19 18.41 9.79
N THR A 77 0.82 17.85 10.94
CA THR A 77 -0.36 18.30 11.70
C THR A 77 -0.23 19.76 12.12
N ALA A 78 0.96 20.17 12.57
CA ALA A 78 1.22 21.55 12.96
C ALA A 78 1.16 22.50 11.75
N ALA A 79 1.76 22.12 10.62
CA ALA A 79 1.75 22.93 9.41
C ALA A 79 0.34 23.07 8.80
N MET A 80 -0.50 22.05 8.96
CA MET A 80 -1.80 21.96 8.30
C MET A 80 -3.01 22.14 9.22
N ALA A 81 -2.80 22.56 10.46
CA ALA A 81 -3.87 22.77 11.44
C ALA A 81 -4.98 23.72 10.95
N ALA A 82 -4.65 24.73 10.14
CA ALA A 82 -5.63 25.67 9.57
C ALA A 82 -6.54 25.05 8.50
N GLN A 83 -6.10 23.94 7.90
CA GLN A 83 -6.81 23.22 6.83
C GLN A 83 -7.46 21.92 7.33
N ASN A 84 -7.48 21.68 8.65
CA ASN A 84 -8.02 20.46 9.26
C ASN A 84 -7.44 19.12 8.72
N ILE A 85 -6.27 19.18 8.09
CA ILE A 85 -5.49 18.00 7.69
C ILE A 85 -4.64 17.58 8.88
N THR A 86 -4.86 16.37 9.38
CA THR A 86 -4.14 15.80 10.50
C THR A 86 -3.33 14.60 10.07
N ALA A 87 -2.13 14.45 10.60
CA ALA A 87 -1.27 13.29 10.38
C ALA A 87 -1.05 12.55 11.71
N SER A 88 -1.16 11.24 11.69
CA SER A 88 -1.01 10.39 12.88
C SER A 88 -0.25 9.12 12.55
N VAL A 89 0.34 8.52 13.58
CA VAL A 89 1.00 7.23 13.50
C VAL A 89 0.12 6.18 14.15
N LEU A 90 -0.44 5.28 13.35
CA LEU A 90 -1.25 4.16 13.82
C LEU A 90 -0.34 2.97 14.17
N ASN A 91 -0.58 2.35 15.33
CA ASN A 91 0.06 1.09 15.70
C ASN A 91 -0.86 -0.09 15.32
N GLU A 92 -0.36 -0.95 14.43
CA GLU A 92 -1.03 -2.15 13.94
C GLU A 92 -0.17 -3.37 14.30
N ASN A 93 -0.45 -4.00 15.45
CA ASN A 93 0.22 -5.22 15.90
C ASN A 93 1.76 -5.10 15.97
N GLY A 94 2.27 -3.98 16.47
CA GLY A 94 3.71 -3.74 16.62
C GLY A 94 4.40 -3.19 15.37
N LYS A 95 3.66 -3.00 14.27
CA LYS A 95 4.10 -2.17 13.14
C LYS A 95 3.43 -0.79 13.21
N PHE A 96 4.07 0.22 12.64
CA PHE A 96 3.62 1.62 12.74
C PHE A 96 3.40 2.21 11.36
N ARG A 97 2.30 2.94 11.15
CA ARG A 97 1.97 3.50 9.84
C ARG A 97 1.57 4.95 9.95
N LEU A 98 2.15 5.79 9.07
CA LEU A 98 1.70 7.16 8.90
C LEU A 98 0.37 7.21 8.14
N THR A 99 -0.60 7.92 8.69
CA THR A 99 -1.90 8.20 8.09
C THR A 99 -2.16 9.69 8.12
N LEU A 100 -2.69 10.25 7.03
CA LEU A 100 -3.12 11.63 6.94
C LEU A 100 -4.59 11.65 6.55
N THR A 101 -5.38 12.51 7.19
CA THR A 101 -6.80 12.67 6.92
C THR A 101 -7.18 14.14 6.97
N ASP A 102 -7.93 14.60 5.98
CA ASP A 102 -8.68 15.85 6.05
C ASP A 102 -10.07 15.59 6.64
N SER A 103 -10.40 16.35 7.69
CA SER A 103 -11.70 16.22 8.37
C SER A 103 -12.83 16.99 7.68
N ASP A 104 -12.50 17.96 6.82
CA ASP A 104 -13.49 18.76 6.09
C ASP A 104 -13.99 18.06 4.82
N GLY A 105 -13.24 17.05 4.35
CA GLY A 105 -13.60 16.25 3.18
C GLY A 105 -13.13 16.86 1.86
N ASP A 106 -12.25 17.85 1.92
CA ASP A 106 -11.58 18.45 0.77
C ASP A 106 -10.43 17.58 0.28
N ASN A 107 -10.29 17.52 -1.05
CA ASN A 107 -9.19 16.78 -1.67
C ASN A 107 -7.88 17.53 -1.47
N PHE A 108 -6.85 16.82 -1.01
CA PHE A 108 -5.48 17.31 -1.04
C PHE A 108 -4.57 16.32 -1.77
N PHE A 109 -3.44 16.84 -2.26
CA PHE A 109 -2.44 16.07 -2.98
C PHE A 109 -1.08 16.24 -2.31
N ILE A 110 -0.25 15.21 -2.39
CA ILE A 110 1.07 15.19 -1.78
C ILE A 110 2.10 14.98 -2.88
N THR A 111 3.08 15.87 -2.92
CA THR A 111 4.28 15.76 -3.76
C THR A 111 5.51 15.81 -2.86
N ASP A 112 6.57 15.12 -3.25
CA ASP A 112 7.81 15.07 -2.49
C ASP A 112 8.99 15.50 -3.37
N SER A 113 9.89 16.28 -2.81
CA SER A 113 11.10 16.73 -3.50
C SER A 113 12.22 15.67 -3.51
N SER A 114 12.10 14.62 -2.70
CA SER A 114 13.09 13.55 -2.57
C SER A 114 12.39 12.18 -2.58
N THR A 115 12.65 11.30 -1.61
CA THR A 115 12.18 9.90 -1.65
C THR A 115 11.25 9.50 -0.52
N LEU A 116 10.85 10.38 0.41
CA LEU A 116 9.95 10.04 1.52
C LEU A 116 8.66 9.39 1.05
N VAL A 117 8.00 9.94 0.02
CA VAL A 117 6.76 9.37 -0.52
C VAL A 117 7.00 7.96 -1.08
N SER A 118 8.08 7.77 -1.83
CA SER A 118 8.43 6.46 -2.40
C SER A 118 8.91 5.44 -1.37
N SER A 119 9.70 5.87 -0.38
CA SER A 119 10.29 5.02 0.66
C SER A 119 9.25 4.53 1.65
N LEU A 120 8.31 5.40 2.02
CA LEU A 120 7.16 5.03 2.85
C LEU A 120 6.03 4.41 2.04
N ASN A 121 6.11 4.42 0.71
CA ASN A 121 5.02 4.08 -0.20
C ASN A 121 3.71 4.81 0.21
N LEU A 122 3.82 6.12 0.42
CA LEU A 122 2.69 6.96 0.79
C LEU A 122 1.75 7.09 -0.40
N HIS A 123 0.52 6.65 -0.23
CA HIS A 123 -0.48 6.67 -1.29
C HIS A 123 -1.84 7.06 -0.73
N THR A 124 -2.76 7.48 -1.59
CA THR A 124 -4.15 7.69 -1.19
C THR A 124 -4.69 6.42 -0.51
N GLY A 125 -5.40 6.61 0.61
CA GLY A 125 -6.08 5.54 1.33
C GLY A 125 -7.06 4.83 0.39
N LYS A 126 -6.65 3.67 -0.11
CA LYS A 126 -7.56 2.78 -0.86
C LYS A 126 -8.38 1.98 0.13
N ILE A 127 -9.31 2.64 0.80
CA ILE A 127 -10.51 1.92 1.26
C ILE A 127 -11.13 1.30 -0.01
N GLY A 128 -11.33 -0.02 0.01
CA GLY A 128 -11.71 -0.80 -1.19
C GLY A 128 -12.90 -0.17 -1.91
N ALA A 129 -13.14 -0.50 -3.18
CA ALA A 129 -14.20 0.12 -3.98
C ALA A 129 -15.58 0.13 -3.30
N ALA A 130 -15.85 -0.82 -2.40
CA ALA A 130 -17.04 -0.87 -1.55
C ALA A 130 -17.15 0.29 -0.53
N ALA A 131 -16.04 0.72 0.07
CA ALA A 131 -16.00 1.84 1.02
C ALA A 131 -16.06 3.21 0.33
N ARG A 132 -15.95 3.24 -1.00
CA ARG A 132 -16.18 4.43 -1.83
C ARG A 132 -17.65 4.57 -2.22
N VAL A 133 -18.49 3.59 -1.92
CA VAL A 133 -19.94 3.68 -2.21
C VAL A 133 -20.62 4.43 -1.08
N GLY A 134 -21.02 5.67 -1.36
CA GLY A 134 -21.83 6.50 -0.46
C GLY A 134 -23.27 6.64 -0.93
N LEU A 135 -24.16 7.02 -0.02
CA LEU A 135 -25.51 7.51 -0.36
C LEU A 135 -25.41 9.00 -0.71
N ARG A 136 -26.20 9.48 -1.67
CA ARG A 136 -26.28 10.93 -1.92
C ARG A 136 -26.69 11.68 -0.64
N ALA A 137 -25.98 12.76 -0.33
CA ALA A 137 -26.14 13.51 0.91
C ALA A 137 -27.55 14.12 1.09
N ASP A 138 -28.25 14.43 0.01
CA ASP A 138 -29.62 14.93 0.04
C ASP A 138 -30.64 13.85 0.43
N ILE A 139 -30.48 12.61 -0.05
CA ILE A 139 -31.31 11.47 0.39
C ILE A 139 -30.99 11.10 1.84
N LEU A 140 -29.73 11.20 2.25
CA LEU A 140 -29.34 10.98 3.64
C LEU A 140 -29.99 12.02 4.58
N ALA A 141 -30.00 13.29 4.17
CA ALA A 141 -30.62 14.37 4.92
C ALA A 141 -32.16 14.32 4.90
N ASN A 142 -32.76 13.83 3.81
CA ASN A 142 -34.20 13.67 3.68
C ASN A 142 -34.57 12.37 2.96
N PRO A 143 -34.85 11.28 3.71
CA PRO A 143 -35.24 10.00 3.14
C PRO A 143 -36.52 10.03 2.29
N ASN A 144 -37.37 11.07 2.43
CA ASN A 144 -38.59 11.23 1.63
C ASN A 144 -38.31 11.55 0.15
N LEU A 145 -37.05 11.87 -0.21
CA LEU A 145 -36.63 12.04 -1.61
C LEU A 145 -36.45 10.69 -2.34
N LEU A 146 -36.52 9.56 -1.62
CA LEU A 146 -36.51 8.23 -2.21
C LEU A 146 -37.94 7.82 -2.58
N SER A 147 -38.17 7.46 -3.84
CA SER A 147 -39.46 6.93 -4.28
C SER A 147 -39.69 5.55 -3.66
N THR A 148 -40.73 5.41 -2.84
CA THR A 148 -41.01 4.16 -2.10
C THR A 148 -42.01 3.24 -2.79
N ALA A 149 -42.81 3.77 -3.71
CA ALA A 149 -43.90 3.08 -4.39
C ALA A 149 -43.44 2.51 -5.74
N GLN A 150 -43.97 1.35 -6.11
CA GLN A 150 -43.87 0.81 -7.47
C GLN A 150 -45.22 0.98 -8.19
N LEU A 151 -45.20 1.45 -9.43
CA LEU A 151 -46.41 1.50 -10.25
C LEU A 151 -46.96 0.07 -10.44
N SER A 152 -48.18 -0.17 -9.96
CA SER A 152 -48.83 -1.46 -10.13
C SER A 152 -49.09 -1.74 -11.62
N GLY A 153 -48.57 -2.85 -12.12
CA GLY A 153 -48.79 -3.36 -13.48
C GLY A 153 -49.79 -4.51 -13.54
N ALA A 154 -50.64 -4.67 -12.52
CA ALA A 154 -51.57 -5.80 -12.44
C ALA A 154 -52.57 -5.78 -13.61
N ALA A 155 -52.73 -6.92 -14.28
CA ALA A 155 -53.66 -7.07 -15.42
C ALA A 155 -55.15 -6.91 -15.03
N THR A 156 -55.44 -6.81 -13.73
CA THR A 156 -56.78 -6.63 -13.16
C THR A 156 -57.17 -5.16 -12.95
N LEU A 157 -56.27 -4.22 -13.26
CA LEU A 157 -56.51 -2.79 -13.02
C LEU A 157 -57.60 -2.25 -13.95
N THR A 158 -58.55 -1.53 -13.37
CA THR A 158 -59.67 -0.90 -14.09
C THR A 158 -59.49 0.63 -14.16
N VAL A 159 -60.12 1.26 -15.15
CA VAL A 159 -60.06 2.72 -15.33
C VAL A 159 -60.65 3.42 -14.10
N GLY A 160 -59.83 4.18 -13.38
CA GLY A 160 -60.21 4.91 -12.17
C GLY A 160 -59.65 4.35 -10.86
N GLU A 161 -58.95 3.21 -10.89
CA GLU A 161 -58.25 2.69 -9.71
C GLU A 161 -56.96 3.47 -9.41
N PHE A 162 -56.70 3.65 -8.11
CA PHE A 162 -55.44 4.23 -7.63
C PHE A 162 -54.31 3.21 -7.82
N VAL A 163 -53.43 3.46 -8.78
CA VAL A 163 -52.27 2.60 -9.09
C VAL A 163 -51.03 2.90 -8.24
N LEU A 164 -51.04 4.04 -7.54
CA LEU A 164 -50.06 4.43 -6.52
C LEU A 164 -50.83 5.06 -5.35
N ALA A 165 -50.58 4.57 -4.13
CA ALA A 165 -51.14 5.14 -2.91
C ALA A 165 -50.08 5.97 -2.17
N ALA A 166 -50.50 7.05 -1.51
CA ALA A 166 -49.64 7.79 -0.60
C ALA A 166 -49.27 6.88 0.59
N GLY A 167 -47.98 6.62 0.79
CA GLY A 167 -47.48 5.68 1.81
C GLY A 167 -47.24 4.25 1.32
N ASP A 168 -47.35 3.99 0.00
CA ASP A 168 -46.97 2.70 -0.57
C ASP A 168 -45.45 2.44 -0.43
N SER A 169 -45.11 1.30 0.19
CA SER A 169 -43.75 0.84 0.49
C SER A 169 -43.32 -0.39 -0.32
N THR A 170 -44.07 -0.75 -1.36
CA THR A 170 -43.79 -1.91 -2.23
C THR A 170 -42.41 -1.87 -2.85
N GLY A 171 -41.97 -0.70 -3.35
CA GLY A 171 -40.64 -0.51 -3.93
C GLY A 171 -39.51 -0.66 -2.90
N VAL A 172 -39.70 -0.17 -1.67
CA VAL A 172 -38.72 -0.32 -0.58
C VAL A 172 -38.66 -1.78 -0.11
N THR A 173 -39.79 -2.46 -0.03
CA THR A 173 -39.86 -3.89 0.31
C THR A 173 -39.14 -4.72 -0.75
N ALA A 174 -39.37 -4.45 -2.04
CA ALA A 174 -38.68 -5.13 -3.14
C ALA A 174 -37.16 -4.88 -3.11
N LEU A 175 -36.73 -3.66 -2.77
CA LEU A 175 -35.31 -3.33 -2.59
C LEU A 175 -34.71 -4.10 -1.39
N ALA A 176 -35.41 -4.16 -0.26
CA ALA A 176 -34.97 -4.93 0.91
C ALA A 176 -34.90 -6.44 0.60
N GLU A 177 -35.84 -6.96 -0.18
CA GLU A 177 -35.81 -8.33 -0.69
C GLU A 177 -34.60 -8.58 -1.60
N ALA A 178 -34.19 -7.62 -2.44
CA ALA A 178 -33.02 -7.76 -3.29
C ALA A 178 -31.71 -7.96 -2.49
N PHE A 179 -31.61 -7.42 -1.27
CA PHE A 179 -30.46 -7.62 -0.36
C PHE A 179 -30.55 -8.89 0.48
N THR A 180 -31.74 -9.43 0.70
CA THR A 180 -31.97 -10.61 1.54
C THR A 180 -32.08 -11.91 0.73
N LYS A 181 -32.46 -11.82 -0.54
CA LYS A 181 -32.56 -12.95 -1.46
C LYS A 181 -31.19 -13.36 -2.00
N GLY A 182 -31.02 -14.66 -2.25
CA GLY A 182 -29.84 -15.19 -2.91
C GLY A 182 -29.80 -14.76 -4.38
N GLN A 183 -28.72 -14.10 -4.78
CA GLN A 183 -28.41 -13.80 -6.17
C GLN A 183 -27.38 -14.80 -6.69
N SER A 184 -27.51 -15.18 -7.95
CA SER A 184 -26.53 -16.06 -8.61
C SER A 184 -25.38 -15.22 -9.15
N PHE A 185 -24.18 -15.46 -8.64
CA PHE A 185 -22.96 -14.80 -9.10
C PHE A 185 -22.19 -15.75 -10.02
N ALA A 186 -21.80 -15.26 -11.19
CA ALA A 186 -20.90 -15.98 -12.09
C ALA A 186 -19.51 -16.12 -11.45
N ALA A 187 -18.74 -17.10 -11.92
CA ALA A 187 -17.36 -17.27 -11.48
C ALA A 187 -16.54 -16.01 -11.80
N ALA A 188 -15.75 -15.54 -10.84
CA ALA A 188 -14.94 -14.34 -10.97
C ALA A 188 -13.60 -14.53 -10.24
N GLY A 189 -12.49 -14.50 -11.01
CA GLY A 189 -11.16 -14.77 -10.46
C GLY A 189 -11.07 -16.19 -9.89
N ALA A 190 -10.76 -16.31 -8.59
CA ALA A 190 -10.69 -17.58 -7.88
C ALA A 190 -11.99 -17.96 -7.14
N LEU A 191 -13.09 -17.21 -7.33
CA LEU A 191 -14.39 -17.55 -6.77
C LEU A 191 -15.22 -18.35 -7.78
N PRO A 192 -15.76 -19.53 -7.39
CA PRO A 192 -16.64 -20.33 -8.25
C PRO A 192 -18.03 -19.69 -8.38
N VAL A 193 -18.85 -20.22 -9.31
CA VAL A 193 -20.27 -19.86 -9.40
C VAL A 193 -20.95 -20.17 -8.06
N VAL A 194 -21.63 -19.17 -7.49
CA VAL A 194 -22.28 -19.31 -6.18
C VAL A 194 -23.58 -18.53 -6.15
N THR A 195 -24.61 -19.15 -5.57
CA THR A 195 -25.86 -18.46 -5.23
C THR A 195 -25.81 -18.08 -3.75
N SER A 196 -25.67 -16.79 -3.47
CA SER A 196 -25.57 -16.28 -2.10
C SER A 196 -26.19 -14.89 -1.99
N ARG A 197 -26.39 -14.42 -0.76
CA ARG A 197 -26.79 -13.04 -0.50
C ARG A 197 -25.62 -12.11 -0.88
N LEU A 198 -25.91 -10.87 -1.26
CA LEU A 198 -24.87 -9.88 -1.61
C LEU A 198 -23.80 -9.76 -0.50
N ALA A 199 -24.21 -9.70 0.76
CA ALA A 199 -23.31 -9.65 1.90
C ALA A 199 -22.46 -10.92 2.05
N GLY A 200 -23.04 -12.09 1.77
CA GLY A 200 -22.32 -13.37 1.81
C GLY A 200 -21.26 -13.47 0.71
N TYR A 201 -21.60 -13.05 -0.50
CA TYR A 201 -20.66 -12.99 -1.62
C TYR A 201 -19.54 -11.96 -1.38
N ALA A 202 -19.86 -10.78 -0.81
CA ALA A 202 -18.87 -9.79 -0.41
C ALA A 202 -17.91 -10.34 0.66
N ALA A 203 -18.42 -11.06 1.65
CA ALA A 203 -17.59 -11.73 2.66
C ALA A 203 -16.65 -12.78 2.04
N SER A 204 -17.10 -13.52 1.02
CA SER A 204 -16.24 -14.46 0.28
C SER A 204 -15.11 -13.76 -0.48
N ILE A 205 -15.36 -12.59 -1.06
CA ILE A 205 -14.31 -11.77 -1.71
C ILE A 205 -13.26 -11.33 -0.69
N VAL A 206 -13.70 -10.79 0.46
CA VAL A 206 -12.79 -10.33 1.52
C VAL A 206 -11.99 -11.50 2.06
N SER A 207 -12.64 -12.62 2.36
CA SER A 207 -11.96 -13.83 2.84
C SER A 207 -10.91 -14.34 1.86
N LEU A 208 -11.24 -14.41 0.57
CA LEU A 208 -10.28 -14.81 -0.47
C LEU A 208 -9.09 -13.85 -0.56
N ASN A 209 -9.34 -12.54 -0.49
CA ASN A 209 -8.28 -11.53 -0.51
C ASN A 209 -7.37 -11.64 0.73
N SER A 210 -7.95 -11.83 1.92
CA SER A 210 -7.20 -12.06 3.16
C SER A 210 -6.36 -13.33 3.09
N THR A 211 -6.89 -14.44 2.57
CA THR A 211 -6.11 -15.67 2.39
C THR A 211 -4.96 -15.48 1.40
N GLN A 212 -5.19 -14.78 0.29
CA GLN A 212 -4.12 -14.45 -0.67
C GLN A 212 -3.05 -13.55 -0.05
N ALA A 213 -3.45 -12.51 0.68
CA ALA A 213 -2.52 -11.62 1.37
C ALA A 213 -1.67 -12.38 2.40
N ALA A 214 -2.28 -13.26 3.18
CA ALA A 214 -1.56 -14.12 4.13
C ALA A 214 -0.56 -15.06 3.42
N ASN A 215 -0.95 -15.63 2.28
CA ASN A 215 -0.05 -16.48 1.49
C ASN A 215 1.14 -15.69 0.90
N TYR A 216 0.91 -14.43 0.48
CA TYR A 216 1.99 -13.57 -0.01
C TYR A 216 2.91 -13.08 1.11
N GLU A 217 2.38 -12.76 2.30
CA GLU A 217 3.19 -12.41 3.47
C GLU A 217 4.09 -13.59 3.87
N ALA A 218 3.54 -14.81 3.93
CA ALA A 218 4.33 -16.01 4.21
C ALA A 218 5.44 -16.25 3.17
N GLN A 219 5.15 -16.03 1.88
CA GLN A 219 6.16 -16.10 0.83
C GLN A 219 7.23 -15.01 0.97
N PHE A 220 6.83 -13.79 1.28
CA PHE A 220 7.75 -12.68 1.50
C PHE A 220 8.70 -12.96 2.68
N GLU A 221 8.19 -13.47 3.80
CA GLU A 221 8.98 -13.88 4.96
C GLU A 221 10.01 -14.96 4.61
N ILE A 222 9.60 -15.98 3.84
CA ILE A 222 10.51 -17.02 3.34
C ILE A 222 11.62 -16.40 2.47
N GLN A 223 11.28 -15.48 1.56
CA GLN A 223 12.26 -14.84 0.67
C GLN A 223 13.24 -13.93 1.43
N GLU A 224 12.77 -13.16 2.41
CA GLU A 224 13.65 -12.38 3.29
C GLU A 224 14.58 -13.29 4.10
N GLY A 225 14.08 -14.43 4.60
CA GLY A 225 14.92 -15.45 5.25
C GLY A 225 16.02 -15.99 4.34
N TYR A 226 15.70 -16.28 3.07
CA TYR A 226 16.70 -16.70 2.07
C TYR A 226 17.73 -15.62 1.78
N LYS A 227 17.30 -14.37 1.63
CA LYS A 227 18.17 -13.22 1.42
C LYS A 227 19.15 -13.05 2.58
N GLU A 228 18.70 -13.12 3.83
CA GLU A 228 19.58 -13.04 4.99
C GLU A 228 20.54 -14.24 5.06
N ALA A 229 20.09 -15.45 4.73
CA ALA A 229 20.96 -16.63 4.66
C ALA A 229 22.04 -16.50 3.56
N ILE A 230 21.68 -15.99 2.38
CA ILE A 230 22.63 -15.73 1.29
C ILE A 230 23.62 -14.63 1.71
N LYS A 231 23.14 -13.56 2.35
CA LYS A 231 23.99 -12.47 2.84
C LYS A 231 24.99 -12.96 3.91
N ALA A 232 24.54 -13.79 4.85
CA ALA A 232 25.41 -14.40 5.84
C ALA A 232 26.46 -15.32 5.20
N ARG A 233 26.05 -16.15 4.22
CA ARG A 233 26.99 -17.00 3.47
C ARG A 233 27.97 -16.19 2.63
N SER A 234 27.51 -15.13 1.98
CA SER A 234 28.36 -14.21 1.23
C SER A 234 29.38 -13.56 2.16
N SER A 235 28.95 -13.09 3.33
CA SER A 235 29.85 -12.55 4.35
C SER A 235 30.88 -13.59 4.78
N ALA A 236 30.47 -14.83 5.06
CA ALA A 236 31.39 -15.90 5.49
C ALA A 236 32.41 -16.32 4.42
N ILE A 237 32.08 -16.19 3.12
CA ILE A 237 33.01 -16.46 2.02
C ILE A 237 33.93 -15.27 1.75
N SER A 238 33.38 -14.05 1.83
CA SER A 238 34.12 -12.81 1.62
C SER A 238 34.92 -12.38 2.85
N ASP A 239 34.64 -12.95 4.02
CA ASP A 239 35.43 -12.75 5.22
C ASP A 239 36.77 -13.43 5.06
N VAL A 240 37.78 -12.60 4.93
CA VAL A 240 39.17 -13.01 4.94
C VAL A 240 39.60 -13.07 6.41
N ASN A 241 40.00 -14.25 6.87
CA ASN A 241 40.49 -14.41 8.22
C ASN A 241 41.86 -13.74 8.32
N ILE A 242 41.91 -12.48 8.77
CA ILE A 242 43.13 -11.64 8.76
C ILE A 242 44.27 -12.31 9.52
N ASP A 243 43.97 -13.11 10.53
CA ASP A 243 44.99 -13.87 11.28
C ASP A 243 45.62 -14.99 10.43
N GLU A 244 44.84 -15.62 9.55
CA GLU A 244 45.32 -16.65 8.63
C GLU A 244 46.07 -16.05 7.44
N GLU A 245 45.58 -14.94 6.88
CA GLU A 245 46.34 -14.16 5.87
C GLU A 245 47.61 -13.53 6.46
N MET A 246 47.59 -13.10 7.72
CA MET A 246 48.78 -12.55 8.41
C MET A 246 49.80 -13.65 8.72
N SER A 247 49.34 -14.82 9.17
CA SER A 247 50.19 -16.01 9.31
C SER A 247 50.82 -16.41 7.96
N THR A 248 50.00 -16.45 6.90
CA THR A 248 50.46 -16.73 5.52
C THR A 248 51.45 -15.67 5.05
N LEU A 249 51.21 -14.38 5.34
CA LEU A 249 52.14 -13.30 5.05
C LEU A 249 53.46 -13.44 5.81
N LEU A 250 53.43 -13.83 7.08
CA LEU A 250 54.65 -14.06 7.88
C LEU A 250 55.46 -15.22 7.33
N VAL A 251 54.80 -16.32 6.93
CA VAL A 251 55.47 -17.45 6.25
C VAL A 251 56.07 -17.00 4.93
N LEU A 252 55.33 -16.22 4.13
CA LEU A 252 55.81 -15.71 2.85
C LEU A 252 57.01 -14.77 3.04
N GLN A 253 56.95 -13.86 4.03
CA GLN A 253 58.04 -12.96 4.39
C GLN A 253 59.28 -13.73 4.86
N ASN A 254 59.10 -14.77 5.68
CA ASN A 254 60.19 -15.62 6.13
C ASN A 254 60.84 -16.37 4.95
N ALA A 255 60.01 -16.93 4.06
CA ALA A 255 60.48 -17.60 2.84
C ALA A 255 61.24 -16.62 1.91
N TYR A 256 60.77 -15.39 1.74
CA TYR A 256 61.48 -14.36 0.98
C TYR A 256 62.81 -13.94 1.64
N GLN A 257 62.85 -13.78 2.96
CA GLN A 257 64.10 -13.50 3.68
C GLN A 257 65.08 -14.68 3.61
N ALA A 258 64.60 -15.92 3.64
CA ALA A 258 65.41 -17.11 3.42
C ALA A 258 65.95 -17.15 1.97
N ALA A 259 65.10 -16.91 0.97
CA ALA A 259 65.50 -16.84 -0.43
C ALA A 259 66.52 -15.72 -0.71
N ALA A 260 66.35 -14.55 -0.08
CA ALA A 260 67.32 -13.44 -0.17
C ALA A 260 68.69 -13.82 0.42
N ARG A 261 68.71 -14.50 1.56
CA ARG A 261 69.96 -15.01 2.17
C ARG A 261 70.63 -16.07 1.30
N VAL A 262 69.86 -16.98 0.69
CA VAL A 262 70.38 -17.97 -0.27
C VAL A 262 70.96 -17.26 -1.49
N SER A 263 70.27 -16.28 -2.06
CA SER A 263 70.77 -15.52 -3.20
C SER A 263 72.05 -14.73 -2.85
N GLN A 264 72.14 -14.18 -1.64
CA GLN A 264 73.33 -13.46 -1.19
C GLN A 264 74.52 -14.40 -0.97
N ALA A 265 74.29 -15.61 -0.44
CA ALA A 265 75.32 -16.64 -0.32
C ALA A 265 75.82 -17.10 -1.71
N VAL A 266 74.91 -17.25 -2.68
CA VAL A 266 75.28 -17.55 -4.07
C VAL A 266 76.10 -16.42 -4.68
N SER A 267 75.70 -15.16 -4.50
CA SER A 267 76.50 -14.01 -4.98
C SER A 267 77.88 -13.96 -4.34
N GLN A 268 77.99 -14.19 -3.03
CA GLN A 268 79.29 -14.25 -2.35
C GLN A 268 80.17 -15.39 -2.85
N MET A 269 79.58 -16.57 -3.13
CA MET A 269 80.32 -17.67 -3.75
C MET A 269 80.75 -17.34 -5.19
N MET A 270 79.93 -16.62 -5.94
CA MET A 270 80.28 -16.16 -7.28
C MET A 270 81.38 -15.10 -7.27
N ASP A 271 81.35 -14.16 -6.33
CA ASP A 271 82.40 -13.17 -6.15
C ASP A 271 83.73 -13.80 -5.72
N VAL A 272 83.70 -14.84 -4.86
CA VAL A 272 84.90 -15.62 -4.51
C VAL A 272 85.45 -16.34 -5.74
N LEU A 273 84.60 -16.97 -6.55
CA LEU A 273 85.02 -17.65 -7.78
C LEU A 273 85.60 -16.67 -8.81
N VAL A 274 85.04 -15.47 -8.94
CA VAL A 274 85.55 -14.42 -9.84
C VAL A 274 86.88 -13.85 -9.33
N ASN A 275 87.03 -13.61 -8.02
CA ASN A 275 88.30 -13.15 -7.43
C ASN A 275 89.44 -14.19 -7.47
N ILE A 276 89.15 -15.47 -7.74
CA ILE A 276 90.20 -16.48 -7.95
C ILE A 276 90.69 -16.50 -9.41
N ILE A 277 89.89 -15.99 -10.35
CA ILE A 277 90.18 -15.98 -11.80
C ILE A 277 90.90 -14.71 -12.27
N THR A 278 90.87 -13.63 -11.47
CA THR A 278 91.68 -12.41 -11.66
C THR A 278 92.85 -12.36 -10.71
#